data_AF-A0A839TPM2-F1
#
_entry.id   AF-A0A839TPM2-F1
#
_cell.length_a   1.000
_cell.length_b   1.000
_cell.length_c   1.000
_cell.angle_alpha   90.00
_cell.angle_beta   90.00
_cell.angle_gamma   90.00
#
_symmetry.space_group_name_H-M   'P 1'
#
loop_
_entity.id
_entity.type
_entity.pdbx_description
1 polymer ?
#
loop_
_entity_poly.entity_id
_entity_poly.type
_entity_poly.pdbx_seq_one_letter_code
_entity_poly.pdbx_strand_id
1 'polypeptide(L)'
;MAWNRIACDVLTDYSAIPSGRREALRLLFQDPEFRTKTFNWEHVSKVSLSFFRKTYDRFARLPWYSKLVADIRKGSPEFAERWSLHEVADKNGLQIEIHRSEMGRLQFEMITFNQINDQEHLMSCIYAPVPGTGTLEKMLEASGAGPVPSASWLNPDRC
;
A
#
# COMPACT_ATOMS: atom_id res chain seq x y z
N MET A 1 13.43 1.04 -1.99
CA MET A 1 12.04 1.28 -2.45
C MET A 1 12.07 2.27 -3.58
N ALA A 2 11.15 2.12 -4.52
CA ALA A 2 10.92 3.05 -5.62
C ALA A 2 9.41 3.32 -5.70
N TRP A 3 9.03 4.46 -6.25
CA TRP A 3 7.65 4.89 -6.41
C TRP A 3 7.54 5.79 -7.65
N ASN A 4 6.34 5.89 -8.22
CA ASN A 4 6.06 6.85 -9.28
C ASN A 4 5.49 8.15 -8.68
N ARG A 5 5.40 9.20 -9.49
CA ARG A 5 4.93 10.52 -9.05
C ARG A 5 3.49 10.48 -8.51
N ILE A 6 2.61 9.74 -9.17
CA ILE A 6 1.20 9.59 -8.75
C ILE A 6 1.09 8.99 -7.34
N ALA A 7 1.97 8.05 -6.98
CA ALA A 7 2.02 7.49 -5.63
C ALA A 7 2.41 8.55 -4.58
N CYS A 8 3.21 9.57 -4.92
CA CYS A 8 3.45 10.69 -4.02
C CYS A 8 2.18 11.51 -3.80
N ASP A 9 1.47 11.81 -4.88
CA ASP A 9 0.28 12.67 -4.86
C ASP A 9 -0.90 12.01 -4.14
N VAL A 10 -1.04 10.69 -4.27
CA VAL A 10 -2.13 9.89 -3.69
C VAL A 10 -1.78 9.33 -2.32
N LEU A 11 -0.60 8.74 -2.14
CA LEU A 11 -0.23 8.08 -0.89
C LEU A 11 0.55 9.05 -0.02
N THR A 12 1.82 9.30 -0.30
CA THR A 12 2.65 10.20 0.51
C THR A 12 3.93 10.53 -0.24
N ASP A 13 4.49 11.72 -0.01
CA ASP A 13 5.81 12.06 -0.53
C ASP A 13 6.90 11.27 0.22
N TYR A 14 7.19 10.06 -0.27
CA TYR A 14 8.24 9.21 0.26
C TYR A 14 9.62 9.86 0.20
N SER A 15 9.85 10.87 -0.66
CA SER A 15 11.14 11.55 -0.78
C SER A 15 11.44 12.40 0.45
N ALA A 16 10.40 13.00 1.06
CA ALA A 16 10.49 13.80 2.28
C ALA A 16 10.71 12.95 3.55
N ILE A 17 10.48 11.64 3.48
CA ILE A 17 10.65 10.73 4.62
C ILE A 17 12.10 10.19 4.63
N PRO A 18 12.80 10.14 5.77
CA PRO A 18 14.13 9.51 5.85
C PRO A 18 14.11 8.03 5.41
N SER A 19 15.16 7.57 4.72
CA SER A 19 15.19 6.24 4.10
C SER A 19 14.80 5.08 5.04
N GLY A 20 15.33 5.07 6.27
CA GLY A 20 15.02 4.06 7.31
C GLY A 20 13.70 4.26 8.07
N ARG A 21 12.81 5.11 7.55
CA ARG A 21 11.44 5.33 8.06
C ARG A 21 10.37 5.16 7.00
N ARG A 22 10.75 4.83 5.76
CA ARG A 22 9.82 4.71 4.62
C ARG A 22 9.09 3.37 4.59
N GLU A 23 9.35 2.45 5.52
CA GLU A 23 8.75 1.12 5.50
C GLU A 23 7.22 1.24 5.53
N ALA A 24 6.53 0.70 4.53
CA ALA A 24 5.09 0.89 4.37
C ALA A 24 4.28 0.48 5.62
N LEU A 25 4.70 -0.59 6.31
CA LEU A 25 4.07 -1.02 7.56
C LEU A 25 4.29 0.00 8.69
N ARG A 26 5.47 0.64 8.76
CA ARG A 26 5.73 1.71 9.72
C ARG A 26 4.82 2.90 9.45
N LEU A 27 4.75 3.35 8.19
CA LEU A 27 3.89 4.46 7.80
C LEU A 27 2.43 4.16 8.15
N LEU A 28 1.95 2.96 7.83
CA LEU A 28 0.58 2.56 8.14
C LEU A 28 0.22 2.65 9.63
N PHE A 29 1.15 2.34 10.54
CA PHE A 29 0.87 2.29 11.99
C PHE A 29 1.36 3.51 12.79
N GLN A 30 2.34 4.27 12.29
CA GLN A 30 3.01 5.34 13.05
C GLN A 30 2.94 6.72 12.41
N ASP A 31 2.50 6.84 11.16
CA ASP A 31 2.29 8.14 10.51
C ASP A 31 0.82 8.56 10.71
N PRO A 32 0.54 9.60 11.51
CA PRO A 32 -0.82 10.08 11.76
C PRO A 32 -1.52 10.59 10.49
N GLU A 33 -0.77 11.16 9.56
CA GLU A 33 -1.32 11.62 8.28
C GLU A 33 -1.72 10.41 7.44
N PHE A 34 -0.85 9.39 7.38
CA PHE A 34 -1.15 8.17 6.64
C PHE A 34 -2.37 7.44 7.20
N ARG A 35 -2.49 7.40 8.53
CA ARG A 35 -3.68 6.85 9.19
C ARG A 35 -4.94 7.64 8.83
N THR A 36 -4.90 8.97 8.96
CA THR A 36 -6.08 9.83 8.77
C THR A 36 -6.60 9.79 7.33
N LYS A 37 -5.72 9.73 6.34
CA LYS A 37 -6.15 9.64 4.93
C LYS A 37 -6.67 8.27 4.53
N THR A 38 -6.34 7.20 5.27
CA THR A 38 -6.79 5.85 4.94
C THR A 38 -8.15 5.60 5.58
N PHE A 39 -9.25 5.77 4.84
CA PHE A 39 -10.61 5.68 5.38
C PHE A 39 -10.91 4.31 6.00
N ASN A 40 -10.54 3.24 5.31
CA ASN A 40 -10.73 1.86 5.78
C ASN A 40 -9.50 1.32 6.51
N TRP A 41 -8.80 2.19 7.27
CA TRP A 41 -7.53 1.89 7.93
C TRP A 41 -7.56 0.59 8.74
N GLU A 42 -8.63 0.32 9.49
CA GLU A 42 -8.73 -0.88 10.33
C GLU A 42 -8.58 -2.17 9.53
N HIS A 43 -9.25 -2.26 8.38
CA HIS A 43 -9.16 -3.40 7.48
C HIS A 43 -7.76 -3.50 6.85
N VAL A 44 -7.27 -2.39 6.30
CA VAL A 44 -5.96 -2.30 5.62
C VAL A 44 -4.81 -2.66 6.55
N SER A 45 -4.84 -2.16 7.78
CA SER A 45 -3.83 -2.44 8.81
C SER A 45 -3.87 -3.88 9.30
N LYS A 46 -5.06 -4.49 9.43
CA LYS A 46 -5.19 -5.92 9.76
C LYS A 46 -4.57 -6.79 8.67
N VAL A 47 -5.03 -6.67 7.43
CA VAL A 47 -4.53 -7.47 6.30
C VAL A 47 -3.04 -7.22 6.07
N SER A 48 -2.59 -5.97 6.20
CA SER A 48 -1.18 -5.65 6.04
C SER A 48 -0.28 -6.27 7.09
N LEU A 49 -0.74 -6.32 8.33
CA LEU A 49 -0.01 -6.99 9.41
C LEU A 49 0.06 -8.50 9.18
N SER A 50 -1.07 -9.11 8.84
CA SER A 50 -1.15 -10.55 8.59
C SER A 50 -0.27 -11.00 7.43
N PHE A 51 -0.20 -10.21 6.35
CA PHE A 51 0.74 -10.45 5.25
C PHE A 51 2.19 -10.23 5.66
N PHE A 52 2.49 -9.16 6.41
CA PHE A 52 3.85 -8.92 6.91
C PHE A 52 4.32 -10.05 7.83
N ARG A 53 3.41 -10.69 8.56
CA ARG A 53 3.71 -11.89 9.34
C ARG A 53 3.94 -13.12 8.46
N LYS A 54 3.23 -13.27 7.35
CA LYS A 54 3.50 -14.36 6.40
C LYS A 54 4.94 -14.32 5.88
N THR A 55 5.57 -13.14 5.84
CA THR A 55 6.99 -13.00 5.45
C THR A 55 7.98 -13.23 6.60
N TYR A 56 7.49 -13.53 7.82
CA TYR A 56 8.31 -13.78 9.01
C TYR A 56 9.32 -14.91 8.78
N ASP A 57 8.88 -16.06 8.28
CA ASP A 57 9.78 -17.22 8.07
C ASP A 57 10.96 -16.90 7.14
N ARG A 58 10.76 -15.97 6.21
CA ARG A 58 11.78 -15.51 5.25
C ARG A 58 12.75 -14.49 5.85
N PHE A 59 12.26 -13.56 6.67
CA PHE A 59 13.05 -12.39 7.10
C PHE A 59 13.32 -12.29 8.60
N ALA A 60 12.75 -13.15 9.45
CA ALA A 60 12.87 -13.08 10.90
C ALA A 60 14.32 -13.17 11.42
N ARG A 61 15.19 -13.84 10.66
CA ARG A 61 16.62 -13.96 10.99
C ARG A 61 17.42 -12.69 10.67
N LEU A 62 16.83 -11.73 9.96
CA LEU A 62 17.50 -10.49 9.60
C LEU A 62 17.32 -9.44 10.71
N PRO A 63 18.39 -8.79 11.19
CA PRO A 63 18.32 -7.84 12.31
C PRO A 63 17.33 -6.69 12.09
N TRP A 64 17.16 -6.25 10.84
CA TRP A 64 16.25 -5.15 10.50
C TRP A 64 14.78 -5.51 10.74
N TYR A 65 14.37 -6.78 10.56
CA TYR A 65 12.98 -7.20 10.68
C TYR A 65 12.52 -7.13 12.13
N SER A 66 13.29 -7.75 13.03
CA SER A 66 13.03 -7.73 14.47
C SER A 66 13.08 -6.31 15.04
N LYS A 67 14.01 -5.47 14.55
CA LYS A 67 14.07 -4.06 14.92
C LYS A 67 12.82 -3.29 14.48
N LEU A 68 12.37 -3.48 13.23
CA LEU A 68 11.17 -2.82 12.71
C LEU A 68 9.93 -3.21 13.53
N VAL A 69 9.74 -4.50 13.81
CA VAL A 69 8.63 -4.98 14.65
C VAL A 69 8.67 -4.35 16.03
N ALA A 70 9.84 -4.34 16.70
CA ALA A 70 9.99 -3.76 18.03
C ALA A 70 9.67 -2.25 18.02
N ASP A 71 10.19 -1.52 17.04
CA ASP A 71 9.99 -0.08 16.91
C ASP A 71 8.50 0.26 16.63
N ILE A 72 7.81 -0.52 15.79
CA ILE A 72 6.38 -0.30 15.52
C ILE A 72 5.54 -0.63 16.76
N ARG A 73 5.79 -1.78 17.42
CA ARG A 73 5.10 -2.19 18.67
C ARG A 73 5.19 -1.12 19.75
N LYS A 74 6.34 -0.44 19.88
CA LYS A 74 6.53 0.61 20.88
C LYS A 74 5.69 1.86 20.60
N GLY A 75 5.42 2.17 19.33
CA GLY A 75 4.72 3.40 18.93
C GLY A 75 3.26 3.20 18.49
N SER A 76 2.74 1.97 18.46
CA SER A 76 1.34 1.70 18.13
C SER A 76 0.76 0.58 19.01
N PRO A 77 -0.11 0.92 19.97
CA PRO A 77 -0.83 -0.06 20.78
C PRO A 77 -1.65 -1.04 19.91
N GLU A 78 -2.28 -0.55 18.84
CA GLU A 78 -3.08 -1.39 17.94
C GLU A 78 -2.21 -2.40 17.17
N PHE A 79 -0.99 -2.01 16.79
CA PHE A 79 -0.03 -2.97 16.26
C PHE A 79 0.34 -4.01 17.32
N ALA A 80 0.65 -3.59 18.54
CA ALA A 80 1.07 -4.49 19.60
C ALA A 80 0.00 -5.54 19.95
N GLU A 81 -1.26 -5.10 20.05
CA GLU A 81 -2.43 -5.95 20.24
C GLU A 81 -2.54 -6.97 19.10
N ARG A 82 -2.61 -6.52 17.85
CA ARG A 82 -2.82 -7.43 16.71
C ARG A 82 -1.62 -8.33 16.44
N TRP A 83 -0.41 -7.86 16.75
CA TRP A 83 0.80 -8.68 16.68
C TRP A 83 0.77 -9.84 17.70
N SER A 84 -0.04 -9.76 18.76
CA SER A 84 -0.22 -10.89 19.68
C SER A 84 -1.18 -11.96 19.14
N LEU A 85 -2.01 -11.65 18.13
CA LEU A 85 -3.04 -12.56 17.61
C LEU A 85 -2.51 -13.56 16.58
N HIS A 86 -1.28 -13.40 16.08
CA HIS A 86 -0.63 -14.34 15.17
C HIS A 86 -1.37 -14.66 13.85
N GLU A 87 -2.30 -13.81 13.42
CA GLU A 87 -3.04 -13.99 12.16
C GLU A 87 -2.12 -13.86 10.93
N VAL A 88 -2.36 -14.68 9.91
CA VAL A 88 -1.67 -14.63 8.60
C VAL A 88 -2.71 -14.55 7.47
N ALA A 89 -2.42 -13.75 6.44
CA ALA A 89 -3.33 -13.53 5.31
C ALA A 89 -2.54 -13.09 4.06
N ASP A 90 -3.17 -13.22 2.89
CA ASP A 90 -2.68 -12.63 1.65
C ASP A 90 -3.20 -11.21 1.44
N LYS A 91 -2.42 -10.39 0.74
CA LYS A 91 -2.76 -8.99 0.40
C LYS A 91 -3.50 -8.84 -0.92
N ASN A 92 -3.63 -9.91 -1.70
CA ASN A 92 -4.23 -9.82 -3.03
C ASN A 92 -5.73 -9.53 -2.92
N GLY A 93 -6.17 -8.50 -3.64
CA GLY A 93 -7.55 -8.02 -3.58
C GLY A 93 -7.85 -7.13 -2.37
N LEU A 94 -6.82 -6.69 -1.62
CA LEU A 94 -7.01 -5.75 -0.52
C LEU A 94 -7.51 -4.42 -1.08
N GLN A 95 -8.73 -4.06 -0.70
CA GLN A 95 -9.30 -2.75 -1.00
C GLN A 95 -8.72 -1.70 -0.06
N ILE A 96 -8.26 -0.58 -0.60
CA ILE A 96 -7.77 0.56 0.16
C ILE A 96 -8.48 1.82 -0.30
N GLU A 97 -8.97 2.59 0.66
CA GLU A 97 -9.66 3.84 0.42
C GLU A 97 -8.85 5.00 0.97
N ILE A 98 -8.55 5.97 0.12
CA ILE A 98 -7.70 7.11 0.44
C ILE A 98 -8.48 8.40 0.24
N HIS A 99 -8.38 9.31 1.21
CA HIS A 99 -8.85 10.68 1.08
C HIS A 99 -7.72 11.62 0.74
N ARG A 100 -7.93 12.47 -0.27
CA ARG A 100 -7.06 13.61 -0.57
C ARG A 100 -7.92 14.87 -0.65
N SER A 101 -7.46 15.96 -0.06
CA SER A 101 -8.22 17.21 -0.04
C SER A 101 -8.55 17.70 -1.45
N GLU A 102 -7.65 17.46 -2.40
CA GLU A 102 -7.75 17.92 -3.79
C GLU A 102 -8.55 16.96 -4.69
N MET A 103 -8.66 15.67 -4.34
CA MET A 103 -9.30 14.64 -5.18
C MET A 103 -10.52 13.96 -4.52
N GLY A 104 -10.78 14.21 -3.24
CA GLY A 104 -11.80 13.53 -2.45
C GLY A 104 -11.44 12.07 -2.14
N ARG A 105 -12.46 11.20 -2.08
CA ARG A 105 -12.32 9.76 -1.82
C ARG A 105 -11.88 9.03 -3.11
N LEU A 106 -10.83 8.23 -2.96
CA LEU A 106 -10.21 7.38 -3.97
C LEU A 106 -10.26 5.93 -3.48
N GLN A 107 -10.53 4.98 -4.38
CA GLN A 107 -10.67 3.56 -4.05
C GLN A 107 -9.78 2.73 -4.96
N PHE A 108 -8.97 1.87 -4.34
CA PHE A 108 -8.02 1.03 -5.05
C PHE A 108 -8.12 -0.41 -4.60
N GLU A 109 -7.94 -1.32 -5.56
CA GLU A 109 -7.58 -2.70 -5.30
C GLU A 109 -6.06 -2.83 -5.32
N MET A 110 -5.48 -3.41 -4.27
CA MET A 110 -4.05 -3.70 -4.21
C MET A 110 -3.74 -5.04 -4.89
N ILE A 111 -2.82 -4.99 -5.85
CA ILE A 111 -2.23 -6.17 -6.50
C ILE A 111 -0.77 -6.25 -6.05
N THR A 112 -0.39 -7.36 -5.42
CA THR A 112 0.95 -7.52 -4.83
C THR A 112 1.72 -8.64 -5.51
N PHE A 113 2.92 -8.33 -5.99
CA PHE A 113 3.91 -9.29 -6.48
C PHE A 113 5.05 -9.37 -5.47
N ASN A 114 5.31 -10.56 -4.92
CA ASN A 114 6.30 -10.80 -3.86
C ASN A 114 7.52 -11.60 -4.32
N GLN A 115 7.65 -11.81 -5.63
CA GLN A 115 8.79 -12.38 -6.34
C GLN A 115 8.90 -11.67 -7.68
N ILE A 116 9.95 -10.87 -7.86
CA ILE A 116 10.22 -10.13 -9.11
C ILE A 116 11.56 -10.61 -9.63
N ASN A 117 11.60 -11.22 -10.81
CA ASN A 117 12.82 -11.79 -11.40
C ASN A 117 13.56 -12.72 -10.40
N ASP A 118 12.80 -13.58 -9.72
CA ASP A 118 13.28 -14.50 -8.67
C ASP A 118 13.98 -13.80 -7.47
N GLN A 119 13.86 -12.48 -7.36
CA GLN A 119 14.36 -11.72 -6.21
C GLN A 119 13.32 -11.73 -5.09
N GLU A 120 13.49 -12.63 -4.12
CA GLU A 120 12.55 -12.81 -3.00
C GLU A 120 12.47 -11.64 -2.02
N HIS A 121 13.42 -10.70 -2.09
CA HIS A 121 13.48 -9.50 -1.27
C HIS A 121 12.79 -8.30 -1.93
N LEU A 122 12.35 -8.43 -3.18
CA LEU A 122 11.63 -7.39 -3.90
C LEU A 122 10.13 -7.67 -3.87
N MET A 123 9.38 -6.60 -3.61
CA MET A 123 7.93 -6.60 -3.65
C MET A 123 7.45 -5.39 -4.45
N SER A 124 6.48 -5.62 -5.33
CA SER A 124 5.76 -4.56 -6.06
C SER A 124 4.32 -4.56 -5.60
N CYS A 125 3.81 -3.38 -5.27
CA CYS A 125 2.41 -3.15 -4.94
C CYS A 125 1.84 -2.18 -5.96
N ILE A 126 0.82 -2.63 -6.70
CA ILE A 126 0.06 -1.81 -7.64
C ILE A 126 -1.26 -1.45 -6.99
N TYR A 127 -1.62 -0.17 -7.04
CA TYR A 127 -2.89 0.36 -6.57
C TYR A 127 -3.77 0.61 -7.79
N ALA A 128 -4.58 -0.37 -8.15
CA ALA A 128 -5.44 -0.31 -9.33
C ALA A 128 -6.75 0.43 -8.97
N PRO A 129 -7.12 1.53 -9.65
CA PRO A 129 -8.39 2.20 -9.40
C PRO A 129 -9.57 1.24 -9.56
N VAL A 130 -10.48 1.22 -8.59
CA VAL A 130 -11.68 0.37 -8.66
C VAL A 130 -12.63 0.94 -9.73
N PRO A 131 -13.06 0.15 -10.73
CA PRO A 131 -13.97 0.61 -11.77
C PRO A 131 -15.28 1.19 -11.21
N GLY A 132 -15.80 2.26 -11.83
CA GLY A 132 -17.06 2.89 -11.43
C GLY A 132 -16.99 3.79 -10.19
N THR A 133 -15.82 3.96 -9.58
CA THR A 133 -15.66 4.82 -8.38
C THR A 133 -15.25 6.27 -8.68
N GLY A 134 -14.98 6.59 -9.96
CA GLY A 134 -14.46 7.90 -10.37
C GLY A 134 -12.97 8.10 -10.04
N THR A 135 -12.30 7.08 -9.47
CA THR A 135 -10.92 7.20 -8.97
C THR A 135 -9.93 7.47 -10.10
N LEU A 136 -10.07 6.77 -11.23
CA LEU A 136 -9.19 6.95 -12.38
C LEU A 136 -9.32 8.36 -12.95
N GLU A 137 -10.56 8.82 -13.12
CA GLU A 137 -10.90 10.13 -13.68
C GLU A 137 -10.28 11.25 -12.83
N LYS A 138 -10.47 11.19 -11.50
CA LYS A 138 -9.87 12.15 -10.55
C LYS A 138 -8.34 12.17 -10.63
N MET A 139 -7.70 11.00 -10.75
CA MET A 139 -6.25 10.91 -10.86
C MET A 139 -5.72 11.53 -12.16
N LEU A 140 -6.45 11.35 -13.27
CA LEU A 140 -6.08 11.94 -14.56
C LEU A 140 -6.20 13.45 -14.53
N GLU A 141 -7.33 13.96 -14.04
CA GLU A 141 -7.56 15.40 -13.84
C GLU A 141 -6.45 16.03 -12.98
N ALA A 142 -6.10 15.39 -11.85
CA ALA A 142 -5.04 15.88 -10.95
C ALA A 142 -3.64 15.84 -11.59
N SER A 143 -3.37 14.86 -12.46
CA SER A 143 -2.08 14.72 -13.14
C SER A 143 -1.89 15.68 -14.34
N GLY A 144 -2.96 16.37 -14.75
CA GLY A 144 -2.98 17.15 -15.99
C GLY A 144 -2.91 16.30 -17.27
N ALA A 145 -2.96 14.97 -17.15
CA ALA A 145 -3.08 14.07 -18.28
C ALA A 145 -4.53 14.10 -18.78
N GLY A 146 -4.71 14.27 -20.09
CA GLY A 146 -6.03 14.10 -20.72
C GLY A 146 -6.61 12.70 -20.44
N PRO A 147 -7.88 12.44 -20.79
CA PRO A 147 -8.53 11.17 -20.52
C PRO A 147 -7.68 10.00 -21.06
N VAL A 148 -7.52 8.95 -20.25
CA VAL A 148 -6.85 7.71 -20.69
C VAL A 148 -7.62 7.21 -21.90
N PRO A 149 -6.94 6.93 -23.03
CA PRO A 149 -7.61 6.35 -24.19
C PRO A 149 -8.38 5.12 -23.73
N SER A 150 -9.67 5.04 -24.04
CA SER A 150 -10.47 3.85 -23.76
C SER A 150 -9.66 2.64 -24.19
N ALA A 151 -9.55 1.62 -23.33
CA ALA A 151 -8.76 0.42 -23.54
C ALA A 151 -9.29 -0.39 -24.74
N SER A 152 -9.09 0.13 -25.94
CA SER A 152 -9.45 -0.47 -27.22
C SER A 152 -8.61 -1.73 -27.50
N TRP A 153 -7.56 -1.95 -26.71
CA TRP A 153 -6.71 -3.14 -26.66
C TRP A 153 -7.30 -4.28 -25.80
N LEU A 154 -8.39 -4.06 -25.06
CA LEU A 154 -9.14 -5.11 -24.36
C LEU A 154 -10.22 -5.74 -25.25
N ASN A 155 -10.24 -5.44 -26.55
CA ASN A 155 -11.17 -6.06 -27.48
C ASN A 155 -10.62 -7.43 -27.91
N PRO A 156 -11.19 -8.57 -27.43
CA PRO A 156 -10.72 -9.90 -27.80
C PRO A 156 -10.91 -10.21 -29.30
N ASP A 157 -11.60 -9.35 -30.05
CA ASP A 157 -11.87 -9.52 -31.48
C ASP A 157 -10.86 -8.82 -32.40
N ARG A 158 -9.75 -8.26 -31.88
CA ARG A 158 -8.66 -7.72 -32.70
C ARG A 158 -7.46 -8.68 -32.75
N CYS A 159 -7.64 -9.76 -33.54
CA CYS A 159 -6.66 -10.73 -34.06
C CYS A 159 -5.59 -11.28 -33.10
#